data_AF-A0A9E1RJ18-F1
#
_entry.id   AF-A0A9E1RJ18-F1
#
_cell.length_a   1.000
_cell.length_b   1.000
_cell.length_c   1.000
_cell.angle_alpha   90.00
_cell.angle_beta   90.00
_cell.angle_gamma   90.00
#
_symmetry.space_group_name_H-M   'P 1'
#
loop_
_entity.id
_entity.type
_entity.pdbx_description
1 polymer ?
#
loop_
_entity_poly.entity_id
_entity_poly.type
_entity_poly.pdbx_seq_one_letter_code
_entity_poly.pdbx_strand_id
1 'polypeptide(L)' 'MSTQSSDISGFMIFILALSFITISYFMGMLVHSALMYEDKNNIGKDSRNGWILSMVAGTGITGWMFYYGYYANFLR' A
#
# COMPACT_ATOMS: atom_id res chain seq x y z
N MET A 1 24.73 5.59 18.62
CA MET A 1 23.60 5.96 17.75
C MET A 1 22.60 6.72 18.61
N SER A 2 22.57 8.04 18.51
CA SER A 2 21.58 8.85 19.22
C SER A 2 20.22 8.53 18.61
N THR A 3 19.36 7.85 19.36
CA THR A 3 17.92 7.77 19.05
C THR A 3 17.32 9.13 19.38
N GLN A 4 17.67 10.14 18.58
CA GLN A 4 16.93 11.38 18.58
C GLN A 4 15.53 10.98 18.12
N SER A 5 14.54 11.07 19.01
CA SER A 5 13.15 11.02 18.62
C SER A 5 13.00 12.08 17.54
N SER A 6 12.91 11.66 16.28
CA SER A 6 12.51 12.58 15.23
C SER A 6 11.26 13.27 15.77
N ASP A 7 11.23 14.60 15.79
CA ASP A 7 10.08 15.37 16.24
C ASP A 7 8.92 15.12 15.26
N ILE A 8 8.32 13.93 15.36
CA ILE A 8 7.22 13.48 14.54
C ILE A 8 6.00 14.24 15.06
N SER A 9 5.77 15.41 14.47
CA SER A 9 4.56 16.19 14.71
C SER A 9 3.32 15.38 14.33
N GLY A 10 2.22 15.53 15.07
CA GLY A 10 0.95 14.86 14.76
C GLY A 10 0.46 15.14 13.34
N PHE A 11 0.78 16.31 12.78
CA PHE A 11 0.49 16.65 11.38
C PHE A 11 1.31 15.82 10.39
N MET A 12 2.55 15.47 10.74
CA MET A 12 3.41 14.63 9.90
C MET A 12 2.90 13.19 9.87
N ILE A 13 2.44 12.65 11.01
CA ILE A 13 1.78 11.34 11.09
C ILE A 13 0.52 11.33 10.23
N PHE A 14 -0.27 12.41 10.31
CA PHE A 14 -1.49 12.56 9.53
C PHE A 14 -1.23 12.52 8.02
N ILE A 15 -0.22 13.27 7.53
CA ILE A 15 0.18 13.24 6.12
C ILE A 15 0.72 11.85 5.74
N LEU A 16 1.49 11.21 6.61
CA LEU A 16 1.99 9.84 6.38
C LEU A 16 0.85 8.83 6.25
N ALA A 17 -0.16 8.91 7.12
CA ALA A 17 -1.33 8.03 7.05
C ALA A 17 -2.15 8.28 5.77
N LEU A 18 -2.38 9.55 5.41
CA LEU A 18 -3.09 9.90 4.17
C LEU A 18 -2.35 9.43 2.92
N SER A 19 -1.03 9.65 2.87
CA SER A 19 -0.22 9.20 1.74
C SER A 19 -0.19 7.68 1.65
N PHE A 20 -0.09 6.97 2.77
CA PHE A 20 -0.17 5.51 2.83
C PHE A 20 -1.49 4.98 2.26
N ILE A 21 -2.62 5.56 2.67
CA ILE A 21 -3.95 5.17 2.17
C ILE A 21 -4.05 5.43 0.66
N THR A 22 -3.58 6.59 0.22
CA THR A 22 -3.64 7.00 -1.19
C THR A 22 -2.82 6.06 -2.07
N ILE A 23 -1.56 5.79 -1.68
CA ILE A 23 -0.66 4.89 -2.43
C ILE A 23 -1.23 3.46 -2.42
N SER A 24 -1.73 2.98 -1.29
CA SER A 24 -2.35 1.65 -1.17
C SER A 24 -3.55 1.50 -2.11
N TYR A 25 -4.39 2.54 -2.21
CA TYR A 25 -5.54 2.55 -3.11
C TYR A 25 -5.11 2.49 -4.58
N PHE A 26 -4.17 3.33 -5.00
CA PHE A 26 -3.66 3.29 -6.37
C PHE A 26 -3.00 1.95 -6.70
N MET A 27 -2.21 1.40 -5.77
CA MET A 27 -1.58 0.10 -5.96
C MET A 27 -2.61 -1.03 -6.03
N GLY A 28 -3.67 -0.96 -5.21
CA GLY A 28 -4.79 -1.90 -5.25
C GLY A 28 -5.55 -1.83 -6.58
N MET A 29 -5.76 -0.63 -7.12
CA MET A 29 -6.36 -0.44 -8.46
C MET A 29 -5.47 -1.00 -9.58
N LEU A 30 -4.15 -0.84 -9.48
CA LEU A 30 -3.21 -1.42 -10.45
C LEU A 30 -3.25 -2.96 -10.41
N VAL A 31 -3.20 -3.56 -9.23
CA VAL A 31 -3.31 -5.02 -9.04
C VAL A 31 -4.66 -5.52 -9.55
N HIS A 32 -5.74 -4.80 -9.24
CA HIS A 32 -7.08 -5.14 -9.73
C HIS A 32 -7.14 -5.12 -11.25
N SER A 33 -6.57 -4.09 -11.87
CA SER A 33 -6.55 -3.94 -13.32
C SER A 33 -5.73 -5.04 -13.99
N ALA A 34 -4.58 -5.43 -13.41
CA ALA A 34 -3.76 -6.53 -13.90
C ALA A 34 -4.50 -7.87 -13.80
N LEU A 35 -5.13 -8.15 -12.65
CA LEU A 35 -5.90 -9.38 -12.44
C LEU A 35 -7.11 -9.48 -13.39
N MET A 36 -7.80 -8.36 -13.64
CA MET A 36 -8.92 -8.31 -14.58
C MET A 36 -8.46 -8.36 -16.05
N TYR A 37 -7.22 -8.00 -16.35
CA TYR A 37 -6.65 -8.08 -17.70
C TYR A 37 -6.23 -9.52 -18.06
N GLU A 38 -5.68 -10.28 -17.11
CA GLU A 38 -5.27 -11.67 -17.31
C GLU A 38 -6.43 -12.68 -17.16
N ASP A 39 -7.62 -12.21 -16.78
CA ASP A 39 -8.75 -13.08 -16.54
C ASP A 39 -9.35 -13.65 -17.85
N LYS A 40 -8.89 -14.84 -18.22
CA LYS A 40 -9.44 -15.65 -19.31
C LYS A 40 -10.80 -16.28 -18.99
N ASN A 41 -11.22 -16.29 -17.72
CA ASN A 41 -12.39 -17.06 -17.25
C ASN A 41 -13.63 -16.21 -16.95
N ASN A 42 -13.62 -14.92 -17.30
CA ASN A 42 -14.79 -14.05 -17.16
C ASN A 42 -15.27 -13.98 -15.69
N ILE A 43 -14.34 -14.01 -14.73
CA ILE A 43 -14.53 -13.58 -13.35
C ILE A 43 -15.10 -12.17 -13.46
N GLY A 44 -16.42 -12.06 -13.26
CA GLY A 44 -17.15 -10.84 -13.58
C GLY A 44 -16.41 -9.61 -13.11
N LYS A 45 -16.23 -8.63 -14.01
CA LYS A 45 -15.56 -7.35 -13.72
C LYS A 45 -16.07 -6.67 -12.44
N ASP A 46 -17.29 -7.00 -12.02
CA ASP A 46 -17.95 -6.53 -10.80
C ASP A 46 -17.77 -7.45 -9.59
N SER A 47 -16.81 -8.39 -9.63
CA SER A 47 -16.53 -9.30 -8.52
C SER A 47 -16.01 -8.52 -7.33
N ARG A 48 -16.91 -8.24 -6.39
CA ARG A 48 -16.62 -7.58 -5.12
C ARG A 48 -15.48 -8.28 -4.36
N ASN A 49 -15.40 -9.61 -4.44
CA ASN A 49 -14.32 -10.37 -3.81
C ASN A 49 -12.97 -10.13 -4.51
N GLY A 50 -12.94 -10.06 -5.84
CA GLY A 50 -11.73 -9.72 -6.60
C GLY A 50 -11.24 -8.31 -6.32
N TRP A 51 -12.15 -7.34 -6.19
CA TRP A 51 -11.84 -5.97 -5.80
C TRP A 51 -11.26 -5.89 -4.38
N ILE A 52 -11.91 -6.52 -3.39
CA ILE A 52 -11.42 -6.56 -2.00
C ILE A 52 -10.03 -7.21 -1.93
N LEU A 53 -9.83 -8.35 -2.60
CA LEU A 53 -8.54 -9.05 -2.61
C LEU A 53 -7.44 -8.18 -3.21
N SER A 54 -7.74 -7.43 -4.28
CA SER A 54 -6.80 -6.52 -4.93
C SER A 54 -6.43 -5.34 -4.02
N MET A 55 -7.39 -4.78 -3.27
CA MET A 55 -7.13 -3.72 -2.31
C MET A 55 -6.28 -4.19 -1.12
N VAL A 56 -6.52 -5.41 -0.65
CA VAL A 56 -5.69 -6.04 0.39
C VAL A 56 -4.26 -6.25 -0.12
N ALA A 57 -4.11 -6.74 -1.36
CA ALA A 57 -2.80 -6.90 -1.98
C ALA A 57 -2.06 -5.56 -2.15
N GLY A 58 -2.74 -4.51 -2.64
CA GLY A 58 -2.17 -3.16 -2.78
C GLY A 58 -1.71 -2.57 -1.44
N THR A 59 -2.50 -2.77 -0.38
CA THR A 59 -2.15 -2.36 0.98
C THR A 59 -0.94 -3.14 1.52
N GLY A 60 -0.89 -4.44 1.26
CA GLY A 60 0.26 -5.28 1.62
C GLY A 60 1.56 -4.86 0.94
N ILE A 61 1.51 -4.57 -0.37
CA ILE A 61 2.68 -4.10 -1.14
C ILE A 61 3.16 -2.74 -0.60
N THR A 62 2.22 -1.81 -0.36
CA THR A 62 2.55 -0.48 0.16
C THR A 62 3.11 -0.57 1.58
N GLY A 63 2.53 -1.43 2.44
CA GLY A 63 3.07 -1.76 3.77
C GLY A 63 4.50 -2.29 3.70
N TRP A 64 4.77 -3.21 2.78
CA TRP A 64 6.11 -3.76 2.58
C TRP A 64 7.11 -2.72 2.07
N MET A 65 6.70 -1.81 1.18
CA MET A 65 7.55 -0.70 0.72
C MET A 65 7.92 0.26 1.86
N PHE A 66 6.97 0.62 2.72
CA PHE A 66 7.24 1.48 3.88
C PHE A 66 8.14 0.78 4.90
N TYR A 67 7.89 -0.51 5.17
CA TYR A 67 8.74 -1.32 6.03
C TYR A 67 10.17 -1.43 5.48
N TYR A 68 10.32 -1.77 4.20
CA TYR A 68 11.62 -1.84 3.54
C TYR A 68 12.34 -0.48 3.55
N GLY A 69 11.63 0.61 3.27
CA GLY A 69 12.17 1.97 3.34
C GLY A 69 12.65 2.34 4.74
N TYR A 70 11.94 1.92 5.80
CA TYR A 70 12.37 2.10 7.18
C TYR A 70 13.63 1.30 7.48
N TYR A 71 13.67 0.01 7.09
CA TYR A 71 14.84 -0.85 7.29
C TYR A 71 16.08 -0.32 6.56
N ALA A 72 15.95 0.08 5.30
CA ALA A 72 17.07 0.56 4.50
C ALA A 72 17.64 1.91 4.97
N ASN A 73 16.82 2.79 5.56
CA ASN A 73 17.24 4.12 5.99
C ASN A 73 17.68 4.20 7.46
N PHE A 74 17.09 3.41 8.37
CA PHE A 74 17.30 3.57 9.82
C PHE A 74 17.98 2.38 10.49
N LEU A 75 18.01 1.21 9.85
CA LEU A 75 18.65 -0.01 10.38
C LEU A 75 20.00 -0.34 9.73
N ARG A 76 20.61 0.64 9.04
CA ARG A 76 21.97 0.57 8.50
C ARG A 76 22.96 1.35 9.37
#